data_AF-A0AAV5YUK3-F1
#
_entry.id   AF-A0AAV5YUK3-F1
#
_cell.length_a   1.000
_cell.length_b   1.000
_cell.length_c   1.000
_cell.angle_alpha   90.00
_cell.angle_beta   90.00
_cell.angle_gamma   90.00
#
_symmetry.space_group_name_H-M   'P 1'
#
loop_
_entity.id
_entity.type
_entity.pdbx_description
1 polymer ?
#
loop_
_entity_poly.entity_id
_entity_poly.type
_entity_poly.pdbx_seq_one_letter_code
_entity_poly.pdbx_strand_id
1 'polypeptide(L)'
;MNEPRTSLAALQKDFPFESQLSLGLLIRFWEEQAADPSVRGESARALLSRLRQVPELSCPIDDITLLDAHAPLVDALMSAVFPAAFLERAYMGALIPFTLRSVYGTAAFENIMGADGVL
;
A
#
# COMPACT_ATOMS: atom_id res chain seq x y z
N MET A 1 -2.74 -13.32 -14.95
CA MET A 1 -4.10 -13.01 -14.47
C MET A 1 -4.03 -13.20 -12.97
N ASN A 2 -3.88 -12.12 -12.21
CA ASN A 2 -3.65 -12.21 -10.76
C ASN A 2 -4.98 -12.59 -10.08
N GLU A 3 -4.95 -13.60 -9.21
CA GLU A 3 -6.07 -13.89 -8.31
C GLU A 3 -6.41 -12.60 -7.53
N PRO A 4 -7.70 -12.27 -7.36
CA PRO A 4 -8.07 -11.07 -6.64
C PRO A 4 -7.57 -11.15 -5.19
N ARG A 5 -7.11 -10.02 -4.66
CA ARG A 5 -6.84 -9.91 -3.22
C ARG A 5 -8.12 -10.26 -2.43
N THR A 6 -8.00 -10.59 -1.14
CA THR A 6 -9.15 -11.00 -0.29
C THR A 6 -8.96 -10.40 1.11
N SER A 7 -9.99 -10.41 1.96
CA SER A 7 -9.89 -9.84 3.31
C SER A 7 -8.69 -10.35 4.11
N LEU A 8 -8.12 -9.47 4.94
CA LEU A 8 -6.94 -9.76 5.74
C LEU A 8 -7.16 -10.96 6.68
N ALA A 9 -8.35 -11.04 7.28
CA ALA A 9 -8.76 -12.15 8.15
C ALA A 9 -8.75 -13.51 7.44
N ALA A 10 -9.11 -13.56 6.14
CA ALA A 10 -9.08 -14.81 5.39
C ALA A 10 -7.64 -15.32 5.15
N LEU A 11 -6.65 -14.44 5.21
CA LEU A 11 -5.24 -14.71 4.90
C LEU A 11 -4.41 -15.02 6.15
N GLN A 12 -4.92 -14.64 7.33
CA GLN A 12 -4.26 -14.82 8.61
C GLN A 12 -5.05 -15.79 9.51
N LYS A 13 -5.60 -16.87 8.93
CA LYS A 13 -6.46 -17.84 9.66
C LYS A 13 -5.83 -18.40 10.94
N ASP A 14 -4.51 -18.56 10.96
CA ASP A 14 -3.76 -19.12 12.09
C ASP A 14 -3.16 -18.04 13.01
N PHE A 15 -3.39 -16.75 12.72
CA PHE A 15 -2.89 -15.65 13.55
C PHE A 15 -3.90 -15.34 14.67
N PRO A 16 -3.47 -15.31 15.95
CA PRO A 16 -4.41 -15.28 17.08
C PRO A 16 -5.00 -13.90 17.40
N PHE A 17 -4.72 -12.88 16.59
CA PHE A 17 -5.19 -11.51 16.82
C PHE A 17 -5.95 -10.97 15.61
N GLU A 18 -7.02 -10.23 15.89
CA GLU A 18 -7.67 -9.42 14.87
C GLU A 18 -6.67 -8.38 14.33
N SER A 19 -6.59 -8.30 13.00
CA SER A 19 -5.64 -7.44 12.30
C SER A 19 -6.36 -6.63 11.24
N GLN A 20 -5.95 -5.37 11.11
CA GLN A 20 -6.45 -4.45 10.10
C GLN A 20 -5.26 -3.72 9.47
N LEU A 21 -5.34 -3.44 8.17
CA LEU A 21 -4.33 -2.64 7.50
C LEU A 21 -4.60 -1.16 7.76
N SER A 22 -3.56 -0.38 8.05
CA SER A 22 -3.68 1.08 8.17
C SER A 22 -2.63 1.78 7.32
N LEU A 23 -3.07 2.74 6.51
CA LEU A 23 -2.19 3.65 5.77
C LEU A 23 -1.89 4.94 6.58
N GLY A 24 -2.35 5.04 7.83
CA GLY A 24 -2.30 6.29 8.61
C GLY A 24 -0.90 6.90 8.76
N LEU A 25 0.15 6.08 8.91
CA LEU A 25 1.53 6.57 8.99
C LEU A 25 2.03 7.14 7.65
N LEU A 26 1.63 6.55 6.52
CA LEU A 26 1.94 7.09 5.19
C LEU A 26 1.21 8.41 4.96
N ILE A 27 -0.08 8.47 5.34
CA ILE A 27 -0.88 9.69 5.22
C ILE A 27 -0.24 10.81 6.03
N ARG A 28 0.13 10.54 7.28
CA ARG A 28 0.83 11.50 8.14
C ARG A 28 2.14 11.98 7.53
N PHE A 29 2.93 11.08 6.94
CA PHE A 29 4.15 11.48 6.23
C PHE A 29 3.84 12.50 5.13
N TRP A 30 2.80 12.27 4.33
CA TRP A 30 2.41 13.20 3.27
C TRP A 30 1.83 14.51 3.80
N GLU A 31 1.13 14.51 4.94
CA GLU A 31 0.71 15.72 5.64
C GLU A 31 1.91 16.57 6.09
N GLU A 32 2.96 15.92 6.61
CA GLU A 32 4.21 16.59 6.97
C GLU A 32 4.92 17.15 5.71
N GLN A 33 4.95 16.41 4.60
CA GLN A 33 5.49 16.92 3.32
C GLN A 33 4.66 18.08 2.76
N ALA A 34 3.35 18.10 2.99
CA ALA A 34 2.46 19.15 2.50
C ALA A 34 2.68 20.51 3.17
N ALA A 35 3.41 20.57 4.28
CA ALA A 35 3.84 21.82 4.92
C ALA A 35 4.95 22.54 4.15
N ASP A 36 5.64 21.86 3.24
CA ASP A 36 6.70 22.43 2.40
C ASP A 36 6.10 23.43 1.37
N PRO A 37 6.62 24.66 1.24
CA PRO A 37 6.14 25.62 0.24
C PRO A 37 6.58 25.31 -1.19
N SER A 38 7.49 24.36 -1.41
CA SER A 38 8.00 24.00 -2.73
C SER A 38 7.04 23.11 -3.54
N VAL A 39 7.42 22.82 -4.79
CA VAL A 39 6.73 21.89 -5.69
C VAL A 39 6.51 20.50 -5.06
N ARG A 40 7.40 20.08 -4.16
CA ARG A 40 7.22 18.82 -3.41
C ARG A 40 5.98 18.90 -2.52
N GLY A 41 5.83 19.98 -1.76
CA GLY A 41 4.66 20.17 -0.91
C GLY A 41 3.38 20.41 -1.72
N GLU A 42 3.46 21.05 -2.89
CA GLU A 42 2.32 21.13 -3.82
C GLU A 42 1.85 19.74 -4.27
N SER A 43 2.79 18.86 -4.61
CA SER A 43 2.50 17.48 -4.99
C SER A 43 1.87 16.69 -3.84
N ALA A 44 2.38 16.86 -2.61
CA ALA A 44 1.82 16.26 -1.41
C ALA A 44 0.39 16.76 -1.13
N ARG A 45 0.13 18.07 -1.25
CA ARG A 45 -1.23 18.66 -1.10
C ARG A 45 -2.19 18.12 -2.15
N ALA A 46 -1.74 17.98 -3.40
CA ALA A 46 -2.56 17.40 -4.48
C ALA A 46 -2.91 15.93 -4.19
N LEU A 47 -1.95 15.14 -3.70
CA LEU A 47 -2.17 13.76 -3.28
C LEU A 47 -3.20 13.67 -2.14
N LEU A 48 -3.02 14.45 -1.08
CA LEU A 48 -3.97 14.49 0.05
C LEU A 48 -5.37 14.97 -0.35
N SER A 49 -5.47 15.85 -1.36
CA SER A 49 -6.76 16.28 -1.91
C SER A 49 -7.52 15.14 -2.59
N ARG A 50 -6.80 14.29 -3.34
CA ARG A 50 -7.37 13.08 -3.97
C ARG A 50 -7.73 12.04 -2.92
N LEU A 51 -6.89 11.87 -1.90
CA LEU A 51 -7.17 10.95 -0.80
C LEU A 51 -8.45 11.30 -0.05
N ARG A 52 -8.76 12.59 0.13
CA ARG A 52 -10.02 13.04 0.74
C ARG A 52 -11.28 12.63 -0.05
N GLN A 53 -11.15 12.26 -1.33
CA GLN A 53 -12.25 11.72 -2.14
C GLN A 53 -12.46 10.21 -1.94
N VAL A 54 -11.54 9.54 -1.24
CA VAL A 54 -11.57 8.09 -0.97
C VAL A 54 -11.32 7.88 0.53
N PRO A 55 -12.28 8.24 1.39
CA PRO A 55 -12.11 8.20 2.84
C PRO A 55 -11.86 6.78 3.36
N GLU A 56 -12.27 5.73 2.61
CA GLU A 56 -12.06 4.33 3.01
C GLU A 56 -10.56 4.00 3.16
N LEU A 57 -9.68 4.63 2.37
CA LEU A 57 -8.22 4.44 2.47
C LEU A 57 -7.60 5.12 3.70
N SER A 58 -8.34 6.00 4.38
CA SER A 58 -7.89 6.71 5.59
C SER A 58 -8.36 6.04 6.87
N CYS A 59 -9.26 5.07 6.76
CA CYS A 59 -9.74 4.24 7.86
C CYS A 59 -8.92 2.93 7.95
N PRO A 60 -9.04 2.18 9.06
CA PRO A 60 -8.60 0.78 9.06
C PRO A 60 -9.26 -0.01 7.92
N ILE A 61 -8.47 -0.80 7.20
CA ILE A 61 -8.86 -1.54 6.00
C ILE A 61 -8.90 -3.03 6.33
N ASP A 62 -10.09 -3.62 6.29
CA ASP A 62 -10.32 -5.06 6.45
C ASP A 62 -10.22 -5.83 5.12
N ASP A 63 -10.75 -5.22 4.05
CA ASP A 63 -10.73 -5.76 2.70
C ASP A 63 -9.62 -5.11 1.87
N ILE A 64 -8.50 -5.83 1.71
CA ILE A 64 -7.33 -5.31 1.02
C ILE A 64 -7.54 -5.22 -0.51
N THR A 65 -8.65 -5.71 -1.08
CA THR A 65 -9.01 -5.43 -2.48
C THR A 65 -9.24 -3.94 -2.74
N LEU A 66 -9.55 -3.17 -1.68
CA LEU A 66 -9.65 -1.73 -1.74
C LEU A 66 -8.34 -1.09 -2.25
N LEU A 67 -7.20 -1.70 -1.98
CA LEU A 67 -5.91 -1.22 -2.49
C LEU A 67 -5.84 -1.34 -4.02
N ASP A 68 -6.38 -2.40 -4.60
CA ASP A 68 -6.40 -2.63 -6.06
C ASP A 68 -7.39 -1.66 -6.74
N ALA A 69 -8.57 -1.47 -6.13
CA ALA A 69 -9.59 -0.55 -6.61
C ALA A 69 -9.07 0.90 -6.73
N HIS A 70 -8.10 1.25 -5.91
CA HIS A 70 -7.48 2.58 -5.88
C HIS A 70 -5.97 2.55 -6.17
N ALA A 71 -5.50 1.57 -6.96
CA ALA A 71 -4.08 1.34 -7.21
C ALA A 71 -3.27 2.62 -7.54
N PRO A 72 -3.70 3.52 -8.45
CA PRO A 72 -2.91 4.73 -8.74
C PRO A 72 -2.71 5.67 -7.54
N LEU A 73 -3.68 5.71 -6.62
CA LEU A 73 -3.61 6.52 -5.41
C LEU A 73 -2.74 5.82 -4.35
N VAL A 74 -2.84 4.51 -4.24
CA VAL A 74 -1.99 3.69 -3.37
C VAL A 74 -0.53 3.75 -3.81
N ASP A 75 -0.24 3.63 -5.11
CA ASP A 75 1.10 3.77 -5.69
C ASP A 75 1.71 5.13 -5.33
N ALA A 76 0.92 6.19 -5.45
CA ALA A 76 1.35 7.54 -5.11
C ALA A 76 1.67 7.66 -3.60
N LEU A 77 0.84 7.11 -2.72
CA LEU A 77 1.11 7.07 -1.28
C LEU A 77 2.38 6.25 -0.97
N MET A 78 2.51 5.09 -1.60
CA MET A 78 3.61 4.16 -1.40
C MET A 78 4.93 4.67 -1.96
N SER A 79 4.93 5.67 -2.85
CA SER A 79 6.16 6.29 -3.36
C SER A 79 7.06 6.89 -2.26
N ALA A 80 6.51 7.13 -1.06
CA ALA A 80 7.27 7.49 0.14
C ALA A 80 8.22 6.37 0.62
N VAL A 81 7.82 5.11 0.44
CA VAL A 81 8.55 3.91 0.88
C VAL A 81 9.20 3.18 -0.30
N PHE A 82 8.56 3.25 -1.48
CA PHE A 82 8.97 2.63 -2.73
C PHE A 82 9.18 3.71 -3.80
N PRO A 83 10.29 4.48 -3.74
CA PRO A 83 10.56 5.55 -4.70
C PRO A 83 10.49 5.04 -6.14
N ALA A 84 9.92 5.84 -7.04
CA ALA A 84 9.74 5.47 -8.46
C ALA A 84 11.05 5.00 -9.13
N ALA A 85 12.18 5.59 -8.75
CA ALA A 85 13.51 5.23 -9.24
C ALA A 85 13.93 3.77 -8.96
N PHE A 86 13.27 3.12 -8.00
CA PHE A 86 13.60 1.76 -7.58
C PHE A 86 12.54 0.72 -7.93
N LEU A 87 11.38 1.11 -8.49
CA LEU A 87 10.26 0.19 -8.74
C LEU A 87 10.61 -0.98 -9.67
N GLU A 88 11.47 -0.79 -10.66
CA GLU A 88 11.84 -1.85 -11.61
C GLU A 88 13.03 -2.71 -11.13
N ARG A 89 13.83 -2.20 -10.19
CA ARG A 89 15.14 -2.80 -9.86
C ARG A 89 15.22 -3.35 -8.45
N ALA A 90 14.38 -2.87 -7.54
CA ALA A 90 14.39 -3.29 -6.16
C ALA A 90 13.32 -4.36 -5.94
N TYR A 91 13.74 -5.47 -5.33
CA TYR A 91 12.85 -6.52 -4.86
C TYR A 91 12.30 -6.13 -3.49
N MET A 92 11.23 -5.34 -3.47
CA MET A 92 10.64 -4.83 -2.24
C MET A 92 9.17 -5.19 -2.18
N GLY A 93 8.74 -5.66 -1.01
CA GLY A 93 7.35 -5.96 -0.71
C GLY A 93 7.00 -5.55 0.72
N ALA A 94 5.84 -4.94 0.89
CA ALA A 94 5.18 -4.81 2.18
C ALA A 94 4.34 -6.07 2.38
N LEU A 95 4.71 -6.89 3.35
CA LEU A 95 4.09 -8.20 3.61
C LEU A 95 3.03 -8.12 4.69
N ILE A 96 2.01 -8.97 4.56
CA ILE A 96 1.10 -9.28 5.66
C ILE A 96 1.89 -10.05 6.74
N PRO A 97 1.85 -9.63 8.02
CA PRO A 97 2.62 -10.28 9.08
C PRO A 97 2.44 -11.79 9.12
N PHE A 98 3.55 -12.50 9.26
CA PHE A 98 3.62 -13.98 9.34
C PHE A 98 3.12 -14.73 8.09
N THR A 99 3.02 -14.05 6.97
CA THR A 99 2.73 -14.66 5.66
C THR A 99 3.77 -14.22 4.63
N LEU A 100 3.84 -14.92 3.50
CA LEU A 100 4.62 -14.48 2.34
C LEU A 100 3.79 -13.66 1.34
N ARG A 101 2.55 -13.31 1.71
CA ARG A 101 1.65 -12.52 0.85
C ARG A 101 1.89 -11.04 1.04
N SER A 102 2.04 -10.31 -0.06
CA SER A 102 2.21 -8.85 -0.06
C SER A 102 0.86 -8.12 0.01
N VAL A 103 0.83 -6.98 0.72
CA VAL A 103 -0.21 -5.96 0.54
C VAL A 103 0.16 -4.99 -0.58
N TYR A 104 1.45 -4.82 -0.83
CA TYR A 104 2.01 -3.99 -1.89
C TYR A 104 3.42 -4.49 -2.22
N GLY A 105 3.80 -4.48 -3.48
CA GLY A 105 5.12 -4.93 -3.90
C GLY A 105 5.52 -4.31 -5.23
N THR A 106 6.83 -4.26 -5.46
CA THR A 106 7.36 -3.92 -6.78
C THR A 106 7.08 -5.04 -7.77
N ALA A 107 6.98 -4.72 -9.06
CA ALA A 107 6.77 -5.73 -10.10
C ALA A 107 7.86 -6.82 -10.06
N ALA A 108 9.11 -6.44 -9.78
CA ALA A 108 10.22 -7.37 -9.61
C ALA A 108 10.00 -8.37 -8.46
N PHE A 109 9.47 -7.90 -7.32
CA PHE A 109 9.14 -8.74 -6.17
C PHE A 109 7.98 -9.71 -6.48
N GLU A 110 6.88 -9.18 -7.04
CA GLU A 110 5.69 -9.97 -7.37
C GLU A 110 5.98 -11.07 -8.40
N ASN A 111 6.87 -10.81 -9.36
CA ASN A 111 7.28 -11.79 -10.36
C ASN A 111 8.04 -13.00 -9.77
N ILE A 112 8.71 -12.83 -8.63
CA ILE A 112 9.40 -13.93 -7.94
C ILE A 112 8.46 -14.68 -7.00
N MET A 113 7.67 -13.95 -6.22
CA MET A 113 6.89 -14.52 -5.12
C MET A 113 5.56 -15.15 -5.56
N GLY A 114 5.02 -14.74 -6.72
CA GLY A 114 3.68 -15.12 -7.16
C GLY A 114 2.57 -14.54 -6.27
N ALA A 115 1.31 -14.72 -6.66
CA ALA A 115 0.14 -14.12 -5.99
C ALA A 115 -0.08 -14.60 -4.54
N ASP A 116 0.48 -15.76 -4.19
CA ASP A 116 0.27 -16.44 -2.91
C ASP A 116 1.53 -16.52 -2.05
N GLY A 117 2.65 -15.93 -2.50
CA GLY A 117 3.93 -16.03 -1.78
C GLY A 117 4.50 -17.46 -1.74
N VAL A 118 4.04 -18.34 -2.62
CA VAL A 118 4.54 -19.71 -2.78
C VAL A 118 5.46 -19.73 -3.99
N LEU A 119 6.75 -20.02 -3.74
CA LEU A 119 7.74 -20.32 -4.78
C LEU A 119 7.40 -21.61 -5.51
#